data_AF-A0A971WPC4-F1
#
_entry.id   AF-A0A971WPC4-F1
#
_cell.length_a   1.000
_cell.length_b   1.000
_cell.length_c   1.000
_cell.angle_alpha   90.00
_cell.angle_beta   90.00
_cell.angle_gamma   90.00
#
_symmetry.space_group_name_H-M   'P 1'
#
loop_
_entity.id
_entity.type
_entity.pdbx_description
1 polymer ?
#
loop_
_entity_poly.entity_id
_entity_poly.type
_entity_poly.pdbx_seq_one_letter_code
_entity_poly.pdbx_strand_id
1 'polypeptide(L)'
;MNNYNKIANVTGMLGLAMILFVIVTKSSYPNIIFKVMAPIGILLVFTSCSLYFFDWIKSIVDEVKLRNYKIAVLLFMSGIIYLLAIVFKKP
;
A
#
# COMPACT_ATOMS: atom_id res chain seq x y z
N MET A 1 15.36 -0.45 9.15
CA MET A 1 14.16 -0.85 8.38
C MET A 1 13.71 -2.21 8.89
N ASN A 2 12.51 -2.31 9.44
CA ASN A 2 12.02 -3.56 10.05
C ASN A 2 11.82 -4.63 8.96
N ASN A 3 12.03 -5.92 9.29
CA ASN A 3 11.93 -7.02 8.31
C ASN A 3 10.56 -7.06 7.59
N TYR A 4 9.49 -6.66 8.28
CA TYR A 4 8.13 -6.57 7.74
C TYR A 4 8.00 -5.54 6.61
N ASN A 5 8.67 -4.40 6.71
CA ASN A 5 8.60 -3.34 5.70
C ASN A 5 9.31 -3.76 4.41
N LYS A 6 10.38 -4.54 4.54
CA LYS A 6 11.07 -5.10 3.38
C LYS A 6 10.17 -6.09 2.63
N ILE A 7 9.43 -6.93 3.37
CA ILE A 7 8.45 -7.86 2.80
C ILE A 7 7.32 -7.06 2.12
N ALA A 8 6.76 -6.05 2.80
CA ALA A 8 5.71 -5.19 2.25
C ALA A 8 6.15 -4.48 0.95
N ASN A 9 7.40 -4.00 0.90
CA ASN A 9 7.93 -3.38 -0.31
C ASN A 9 8.05 -4.36 -1.46
N VAL A 10 8.60 -5.55 -1.21
CA VAL A 10 8.78 -6.59 -2.24
C VAL A 10 7.43 -7.09 -2.75
N THR A 11 6.47 -7.35 -1.86
CA THR A 11 5.12 -7.78 -2.25
C THR A 11 4.37 -6.69 -3.01
N GLY A 12 4.50 -5.43 -2.59
CA GLY A 12 3.92 -4.29 -3.30
C GLY A 12 4.50 -4.09 -4.69
N MET A 13 5.84 -4.14 -4.82
CA MET A 13 6.53 -4.05 -6.11
C MET A 13 6.15 -5.20 -7.04
N LEU A 14 6.10 -6.44 -6.53
CA LEU A 14 5.68 -7.60 -7.32
C LEU A 14 4.22 -7.49 -7.76
N GLY A 15 3.32 -7.07 -6.86
CA GLY A 15 1.91 -6.86 -7.18
C GLY A 15 1.72 -5.79 -8.25
N LEU A 16 2.39 -4.64 -8.12
CA LEU A 16 2.38 -3.59 -9.14
C LEU A 16 2.99 -4.04 -10.46
N ALA A 17 4.11 -4.76 -10.43
CA ALA A 17 4.73 -5.31 -11.63
C ALA A 17 3.79 -6.27 -12.37
N MET A 18 3.07 -7.14 -11.64
CA MET A 18 2.06 -8.02 -12.22
C MET A 18 0.92 -7.25 -12.89
N ILE A 19 0.40 -6.21 -12.23
CA ILE A 19 -0.68 -5.37 -12.80
C ILE A 19 -0.18 -4.63 -14.04
N LEU A 20 1.01 -4.03 -13.99
CA LEU A 20 1.62 -3.33 -15.12
C LEU A 20 1.88 -4.28 -16.30
N PHE A 21 2.38 -5.48 -16.02
CA PHE A 21 2.61 -6.50 -17.05
C PHE A 21 1.30 -6.83 -17.77
N VAL A 22 0.21 -7.05 -17.05
CA VAL A 22 -1.11 -7.30 -17.64
C VAL A 22 -1.56 -6.15 -18.53
N ILE A 23 -1.36 -4.90 -18.10
CA ILE A 23 -1.70 -3.69 -18.88
C ILE A 23 -0.86 -3.61 -20.18
N VAL A 24 0.46 -3.80 -20.08
CA VAL A 24 1.38 -3.73 -21.23
C VAL A 24 1.08 -4.82 -22.25
N THR A 25 0.76 -6.03 -21.78
CA THR A 25 0.42 -7.16 -22.65
C THR A 25 -0.91 -6.92 -23.39
N LYS A 26 -1.64 -5.83 -23.08
CA LYS A 26 -3.00 -5.53 -23.54
C LYS A 26 -3.94 -6.73 -23.43
N SER A 27 -3.61 -7.62 -22.51
CA SER A 27 -4.27 -8.89 -22.31
C SER A 27 -5.58 -8.55 -21.62
N SER A 28 -6.63 -8.44 -22.41
CA SER A 28 -7.98 -8.15 -21.93
C SER A 28 -8.75 -9.46 -21.83
N TYR A 29 -9.85 -9.44 -21.09
CA TYR A 29 -10.73 -10.60 -20.98
C TYR A 29 -11.08 -11.11 -22.40
N PRO A 30 -10.97 -12.42 -22.70
CA PRO A 30 -10.93 -13.57 -21.78
C PRO A 30 -9.55 -14.21 -21.54
N ASN A 31 -8.44 -13.54 -21.81
CA ASN A 31 -7.11 -14.15 -21.75
C ASN A 31 -6.75 -14.67 -20.33
N ILE A 32 -6.21 -15.90 -20.25
CA ILE A 32 -5.83 -16.56 -18.97
C ILE A 32 -4.87 -15.70 -18.15
N ILE A 33 -3.96 -14.98 -18.81
CA ILE A 33 -2.97 -14.12 -18.15
C ILE A 33 -3.68 -13.03 -17.35
N PHE A 34 -4.70 -12.37 -17.92
CA PHE A 34 -5.50 -11.38 -17.21
C PHE A 34 -6.28 -12.01 -16.05
N LYS A 35 -6.93 -13.15 -16.30
CA LYS A 35 -7.77 -13.84 -15.31
C LYS A 35 -7.03 -14.26 -14.04
N VAL A 36 -5.75 -14.58 -14.14
CA VAL A 36 -4.96 -15.08 -13.00
C VAL A 36 -4.07 -13.97 -12.44
N MET A 37 -3.35 -13.27 -13.30
CA MET A 37 -2.30 -12.35 -12.88
C MET A 37 -2.85 -11.02 -12.37
N ALA A 38 -4.00 -10.56 -12.87
CA ALA A 38 -4.67 -9.36 -12.35
C ALA A 38 -5.19 -9.54 -10.91
N PRO A 39 -5.99 -10.57 -10.56
CA PRO A 39 -6.44 -10.75 -9.18
C PRO A 39 -5.28 -11.04 -8.22
N ILE A 40 -4.27 -11.81 -8.63
CA ILE A 40 -3.08 -12.04 -7.81
C ILE A 40 -2.33 -10.73 -7.57
N GLY A 41 -2.10 -9.94 -8.62
CA GLY A 41 -1.44 -8.64 -8.50
C GLY A 41 -2.19 -7.70 -7.56
N ILE A 42 -3.53 -7.65 -7.66
CA ILE A 42 -4.39 -6.87 -6.77
C ILE A 42 -4.27 -7.35 -5.32
N LEU A 43 -4.30 -8.66 -5.08
CA LEU A 43 -4.13 -9.22 -3.73
C LEU A 43 -2.76 -8.88 -3.13
N LEU A 44 -1.69 -8.95 -3.93
CA LEU A 44 -0.35 -8.56 -3.47
C LEU A 44 -0.26 -7.08 -3.12
N VAL A 45 -0.83 -6.19 -3.94
CA VAL A 45 -0.87 -4.76 -3.64
C VAL A 45 -1.71 -4.48 -2.40
N PHE A 46 -2.85 -5.15 -2.25
CA PHE A 46 -3.74 -4.97 -1.11
C PHE A 46 -3.10 -5.42 0.21
N THR A 47 -2.42 -6.57 0.20
CA THR A 47 -1.68 -7.08 1.37
C THR A 47 -0.51 -6.17 1.73
N SER A 48 0.25 -5.69 0.73
CA SER A 48 1.31 -4.70 0.93
C SER A 48 0.77 -3.40 1.55
N CYS A 49 -0.33 -2.87 1.02
CA CYS A 49 -0.96 -1.66 1.54
C CYS A 49 -1.40 -1.82 3.00
N SER A 50 -1.98 -2.97 3.34
CA SER A 50 -2.37 -3.30 4.72
C SER A 50 -1.16 -3.35 5.66
N LEU A 51 -0.04 -3.95 5.24
CA LEU A 51 1.20 -3.98 6.01
C LEU A 51 1.76 -2.58 6.26
N TYR A 52 1.76 -1.72 5.24
CA TYR A 52 2.17 -0.31 5.38
C TYR A 52 1.29 0.46 6.33
N PHE A 53 -0.01 0.20 6.32
CA PHE A 53 -0.96 0.83 7.24
C PHE A 53 -0.65 0.45 8.70
N PHE A 54 -0.37 -0.82 8.98
CA PHE A 54 0.04 -1.25 10.32
C PHE A 54 1.38 -0.65 10.75
N ASP A 55 2.35 -0.57 9.84
CA ASP A 55 3.64 0.04 10.14
C ASP A 55 3.54 1.56 10.40
N TRP A 56 2.64 2.26 9.69
CA TRP A 56 2.33 3.66 9.96
C TRP A 56 1.73 3.87 11.35
N ILE A 57 0.76 3.05 11.76
CA ILE A 57 0.20 3.10 13.12
C ILE A 57 1.30 2.84 14.15
N LYS A 58 2.13 1.82 13.91
CA LYS A 58 3.25 1.49 14.82
C LYS A 58 4.23 2.65 14.94
N SER A 59 4.55 3.33 13.83
CA SER A 59 5.43 4.50 13.82
C SER A 59 4.85 5.64 14.67
N ILE A 60 3.54 5.89 14.63
CA ILE A 60 2.91 6.87 15.51
C ILE A 60 3.06 6.47 16.98
N VAL A 61 2.79 5.21 17.31
CA VAL A 61 2.90 4.71 18.69
C VAL A 61 4.35 4.81 19.21
N ASP A 62 5.32 4.48 18.37
CA ASP A 62 6.74 4.54 18.74
C ASP A 62 7.19 6.00 18.95
N GLU A 63 6.76 6.95 18.10
CA GLU A 63 7.05 8.38 18.30
C GLU A 63 6.37 8.97 19.55
N VAL A 64 5.17 8.50 19.89
CA VAL A 64 4.49 8.87 21.15
C VAL A 64 5.27 8.33 22.35
N LYS A 65 5.77 7.09 22.30
CA LYS A 65 6.61 6.50 23.36
C LYS A 65 7.93 7.26 23.52
N LEU A 66 8.50 7.76 22.43
CA LEU A 66 9.71 8.60 22.44
C LEU A 66 9.44 10.05 22.89
N ARG A 67 8.20 10.40 23.31
CA ARG A 67 7.74 11.75 23.66
C ARG A 67 7.91 12.79 22.52
N ASN A 68 8.11 12.34 21.30
CA ASN A 68 8.22 13.19 20.12
C ASN A 68 6.82 13.53 19.57
N TYR A 69 6.02 14.23 20.37
CA TYR A 69 4.63 14.55 20.02
C TYR A 69 4.51 15.35 18.72
N LYS A 70 5.50 16.19 18.40
CA LYS A 70 5.54 16.95 17.14
C LYS A 70 5.53 16.02 15.92
N ILE A 71 6.37 14.99 15.93
CA ILE A 71 6.52 14.04 14.82
C ILE A 71 5.28 13.13 14.77
N ALA A 72 4.82 12.64 15.93
CA ALA A 72 3.60 11.84 16.01
C ALA A 72 2.37 12.55 15.43
N VAL A 73 2.18 13.84 15.77
CA VAL A 73 1.08 14.65 15.22
C VAL A 73 1.23 14.84 13.71
N LEU A 74 2.45 15.06 13.21
CA LEU A 74 2.71 15.21 11.78
C LEU A 74 2.38 13.92 11.01
N LEU A 75 2.76 12.76 11.55
CA LEU A 75 2.42 11.44 11.01
C LEU A 75 0.92 11.18 11.04
N PHE A 76 0.23 11.59 12.12
CA PHE A 76 -1.22 11.43 12.23
C PHE A 76 -1.96 12.31 11.21
N MET A 77 -1.55 13.58 11.07
CA MET A 77 -2.10 14.52 10.11
C MET A 77 -1.91 14.06 8.67
N SER A 78 -0.75 13.47 8.33
CA SER A 78 -0.52 12.96 6.97
C SER A 78 -1.49 11.83 6.60
N GLY A 79 -1.81 10.94 7.53
CA GLY A 79 -2.83 9.90 7.33
C GLY A 79 -4.23 10.47 7.15
N ILE A 80 -4.62 11.48 7.94
CA ILE A 80 -5.91 12.16 7.80
C ILE A 80 -6.02 12.82 6.43
N ILE A 81 -5.00 13.56 6.00
CA ILE A 81 -4.97 14.22 4.69
C ILE A 81 -5.13 13.19 3.57
N TYR A 82 -4.44 12.05 3.67
CA TYR A 82 -4.55 10.97 2.70
C TYR A 82 -5.98 10.38 2.63
N LEU A 83 -6.61 10.13 3.78
CA LEU A 83 -8.00 9.66 3.85
C LEU A 83 -8.99 10.68 3.29
N LEU A 84 -8.83 11.96 3.64
CA LEU A 84 -9.63 13.05 3.08
C LEU A 84 -9.46 13.14 1.56
N ALA A 85 -8.23 13.03 1.06
CA ALA A 85 -7.97 13.04 -0.37
C ALA A 85 -8.67 11.88 -1.09
N ILE A 86 -8.72 10.69 -0.50
CA ILE A 86 -9.46 9.55 -1.06
C ILE A 86 -10.98 9.81 -1.05
N VAL A 87 -11.53 10.30 0.06
CA VAL A 87 -12.97 10.51 0.22
C VAL A 87 -13.48 11.65 -0.67
N PHE A 88 -12.71 12.75 -0.77
CA PHE A 88 -13.09 13.92 -1.58
C PHE A 88 -12.75 13.78 -3.06
N LYS A 89 -11.94 12.78 -3.44
CA LYS A 89 -11.76 12.40 -4.85
C LYS A 89 -13.04 11.75 -5.34
N LYS A 90 -14.00 12.59 -5.74
CA LYS A 90 -15.24 12.21 -6.41
C LYS A 90 -14.90 11.40 -7.67
N PRO A 91 -15.61 10.28 -7.94
CA PRO A 91 -15.41 9.48 -9.15
C PRO A 91 -15.73 10.27 -10.43
#